data_AF-A0A0A2XCW0-F1
#
_entry.id   AF-A0A0A2XCW0-F1
#
_cell.length_a   1.000
_cell.length_b   1.000
_cell.length_c   1.000
_cell.angle_alpha   90.00
_cell.angle_beta   90.00
_cell.angle_gamma   90.00
#
_symmetry.space_group_name_H-M   'P 1'
#
loop_
_entity.id
_entity.type
_entity.pdbx_description
1 polymer ?
#
loop_
_entity_poly.entity_id
_entity_poly.type
_entity_poly.pdbx_seq_one_letter_code
_entity_poly.pdbx_strand_id
1 'polypeptide(L)'
;MKRILIMGLVVLLTACALTPEQQRAREEAQIRQQQALQVALAKQCDEETAYLMKRQFDQDIGLTEKEQKAFKAEYTKRVNDPMFQSCYKLALQNYMAQQQIRQMEIERQFYYDDFPPYDLGPRWPHRYWYRW
;
A
#
# COMPACT_ATOMS: atom_id res chain seq x y z
N MET A 1 -7.83 -42.29 -26.21
CA MET A 1 -7.08 -41.00 -26.26
C MET A 1 -7.97 -39.78 -26.02
N LYS A 2 -9.16 -39.65 -26.65
CA LYS A 2 -10.06 -38.48 -26.47
C LYS A 2 -10.58 -38.25 -25.03
N ARG A 3 -10.70 -39.30 -24.20
CA ARG A 3 -11.16 -39.20 -22.80
C ARG A 3 -10.10 -38.64 -21.83
N ILE A 4 -8.82 -38.81 -22.15
CA ILE A 4 -7.70 -38.32 -21.33
C ILE A 4 -7.54 -36.80 -21.50
N LEU A 5 -7.78 -36.30 -22.71
CA LEU A 5 -7.73 -34.88 -23.06
C LEU A 5 -8.83 -34.05 -22.36
N ILE A 6 -9.99 -34.67 -22.06
CA ILE A 6 -11.09 -34.00 -21.35
C ILE A 6 -10.82 -33.92 -19.84
N MET A 7 -10.15 -34.93 -19.25
CA MET A 7 -9.83 -34.90 -17.81
C MET A 7 -8.75 -33.85 -17.46
N GLY A 8 -7.78 -33.61 -18.34
CA GLY A 8 -6.75 -32.58 -18.10
C GLY A 8 -7.31 -31.15 -18.06
N LEU A 9 -8.37 -30.87 -18.81
CA LEU A 9 -8.97 -29.53 -18.89
C LEU A 9 -9.74 -29.14 -17.62
N VAL A 10 -10.32 -30.10 -16.90
CA VAL A 10 -11.13 -29.86 -15.68
C VAL A 10 -10.25 -29.57 -14.46
N VAL A 11 -9.05 -30.16 -14.39
CA VAL A 11 -8.11 -29.92 -13.28
C VAL A 11 -7.53 -28.50 -13.32
N LEU A 12 -7.33 -27.94 -14.52
CA LEU A 12 -6.85 -26.57 -14.69
C LEU A 12 -7.87 -25.50 -14.29
N LEU A 13 -9.18 -25.81 -14.31
CA LEU A 13 -10.25 -24.85 -13.99
C LEU A 13 -10.48 -24.65 -12.48
N THR A 14 -10.04 -25.59 -11.63
CA THR A 14 -10.22 -25.51 -10.18
C THR A 14 -9.03 -24.89 -9.44
N ALA A 15 -7.89 -24.69 -10.12
CA ALA A 15 -6.67 -24.14 -9.53
C ALA A 15 -6.66 -22.61 -9.35
N CYS A 16 -7.67 -21.89 -9.86
CA CYS A 16 -7.78 -20.43 -9.73
C CYS A 16 -8.90 -19.95 -8.78
N ALA A 17 -9.61 -20.85 -8.10
CA ALA A 17 -10.61 -20.45 -7.12
C ALA A 17 -9.96 -20.36 -5.73
N LEU A 18 -9.42 -19.19 -5.39
CA LEU A 18 -9.18 -18.84 -3.99
C LEU A 18 -10.45 -19.15 -3.18
N THR A 19 -10.32 -19.86 -2.07
CA THR A 19 -11.47 -20.11 -1.21
C THR A 19 -12.05 -18.76 -0.75
N PRO A 20 -13.38 -18.62 -0.65
CA PRO A 20 -14.00 -17.35 -0.26
C PRO A 20 -13.49 -16.85 1.11
N GLU A 21 -13.14 -17.78 2.02
CA GLU A 21 -12.53 -17.43 3.31
C GLU A 21 -11.14 -16.79 3.18
N GLN A 22 -10.31 -17.29 2.26
CA GLN A 22 -9.00 -16.69 2.00
C GLN A 22 -9.09 -15.33 1.31
N GLN A 23 -10.13 -15.11 0.49
CA GLN A 23 -10.36 -13.79 -0.11
C GLN A 23 -10.74 -12.77 0.95
N ARG A 24 -11.68 -13.09 1.84
CA ARG A 24 -12.07 -12.22 2.96
C ARG A 24 -10.89 -11.85 3.86
N ALA A 25 -10.06 -12.83 4.22
CA ALA A 25 -8.86 -12.57 5.03
C ALA A 25 -7.86 -11.62 4.34
N ARG A 26 -7.72 -11.69 3.00
CA ARG A 26 -6.86 -10.78 2.24
C ARG A 26 -7.44 -9.38 2.16
N GLU A 27 -8.74 -9.26 1.93
CA GLU A 27 -9.44 -7.98 1.89
C GLU A 27 -9.34 -7.26 3.25
N GLU A 28 -9.58 -7.97 4.35
CA GLU A 28 -9.39 -7.44 5.70
C GLU A 28 -7.94 -6.99 5.95
N ALA A 29 -6.96 -7.77 5.49
CA ALA A 29 -5.56 -7.38 5.59
C ALA A 29 -5.24 -6.12 4.78
N GLN A 30 -5.79 -6.00 3.55
CA GLN A 30 -5.64 -4.80 2.72
C GLN A 30 -6.29 -3.58 3.37
N ILE A 31 -7.49 -3.72 3.92
CA ILE A 31 -8.18 -2.65 4.64
C ILE A 31 -7.34 -2.19 5.84
N ARG A 32 -6.81 -3.12 6.64
CA ARG A 32 -5.95 -2.77 7.78
C ARG A 32 -4.66 -2.07 7.34
N GLN A 33 -4.05 -2.49 6.24
CA GLN A 33 -2.88 -1.82 5.68
C GLN A 33 -3.21 -0.38 5.23
N GLN A 34 -4.35 -0.18 4.57
CA GLN A 34 -4.81 1.14 4.17
C GLN A 34 -5.08 2.04 5.38
N GLN A 35 -5.74 1.51 6.42
CA GLN A 35 -5.99 2.23 7.67
C GLN A 35 -4.68 2.62 8.36
N ALA A 36 -3.72 1.68 8.45
CA ALA A 36 -2.41 1.96 9.03
C ALA A 36 -1.64 3.04 8.26
N LEU A 37 -1.73 3.03 6.92
CA LEU A 37 -1.16 4.09 6.09
C LEU A 37 -1.81 5.45 6.39
N GLN A 38 -3.14 5.52 6.48
CA GLN A 38 -3.84 6.77 6.81
C GLN A 38 -3.41 7.32 8.17
N VAL A 39 -3.32 6.45 9.18
CA VAL A 39 -2.83 6.84 10.52
C VAL A 39 -1.37 7.32 10.46
N ALA A 40 -0.51 6.64 9.71
CA ALA A 40 0.89 7.02 9.57
C ALA A 40 1.06 8.39 8.88
N LEU A 41 0.25 8.67 7.85
CA LEU A 41 0.23 9.98 7.19
C LEU A 41 -0.33 11.06 8.10
N ALA A 42 -1.42 10.78 8.81
CA ALA A 42 -1.99 11.71 9.79
C ALA A 42 -1.00 12.09 10.89
N LYS A 43 -0.19 11.13 11.36
CA LYS A 43 0.81 11.34 12.41
C LYS A 43 1.89 12.34 12.01
N GLN A 44 2.17 12.52 10.72
CA GLN A 44 3.11 13.55 10.24
C GLN A 44 2.55 14.96 10.40
N CYS A 45 1.24 15.11 10.53
CA CYS A 45 0.54 16.39 10.62
C CYS A 45 0.07 16.71 12.04
N ASP A 46 -0.56 15.76 12.71
CA ASP A 46 -1.07 15.89 14.08
C ASP A 46 -1.12 14.50 14.73
N GLU A 47 -0.33 14.31 15.79
CA GLU A 47 -0.25 13.05 16.51
C GLU A 47 -1.54 12.72 17.29
N GLU A 48 -2.23 13.72 17.83
CA GLU A 48 -3.49 13.52 18.55
C GLU A 48 -4.60 13.08 17.59
N THR A 49 -4.70 13.73 16.43
CA THR A 49 -5.66 13.35 15.40
C THR A 49 -5.37 11.95 14.85
N ALA A 50 -4.10 11.60 14.65
CA ALA A 50 -3.71 10.25 14.24
C ALA A 50 -4.08 9.18 15.28
N TYR A 51 -3.93 9.49 16.57
CA TYR A 51 -4.37 8.59 17.65
C TYR A 51 -5.88 8.37 17.63
N LEU A 52 -6.67 9.43 17.43
CA LEU A 52 -8.13 9.32 17.31
C LEU A 52 -8.55 8.53 16.06
N MET A 53 -7.87 8.72 14.92
CA MET A 53 -8.09 7.91 13.70
C MET A 53 -7.80 6.43 13.94
N LYS A 54 -6.71 6.11 14.63
CA LYS A 54 -6.39 4.72 14.99
C LYS A 54 -7.50 4.11 15.85
N ARG A 55 -7.95 4.82 16.90
CA ARG A 55 -9.06 4.37 17.75
C ARG A 55 -10.37 4.19 16.99
N GLN A 56 -10.65 5.08 16.03
CA GLN A 56 -11.82 4.97 15.16
C GLN A 56 -11.76 3.71 14.28
N PHE A 57 -10.58 3.32 13.78
CA PHE A 57 -10.39 2.12 12.95
C PHE A 57 -10.39 0.82 13.75
N ASP A 58 -9.82 0.84 14.96
CA ASP A 58 -9.78 -0.33 15.84
C ASP A 58 -11.19 -0.74 16.35
N GLN A 59 -12.23 0.03 15.99
CA GLN A 59 -13.62 -0.10 16.44
C GLN A 59 -13.66 -0.21 17.96
N ASP A 60 -13.84 0.91 18.62
CA ASP A 60 -13.76 1.05 20.07
C ASP A 60 -14.88 0.24 20.79
N ILE A 61 -14.67 -1.08 20.89
CA ILE A 61 -15.59 -2.06 21.48
C ILE A 61 -15.62 -1.80 22.99
N GLY A 62 -16.71 -1.22 23.47
CA GLY A 62 -16.95 -1.06 24.91
C GLY A 62 -17.23 0.37 25.39
N LEU A 63 -17.27 1.38 24.51
CA LEU A 63 -17.72 2.71 24.92
C LEU A 63 -19.23 2.73 25.17
N THR A 64 -19.64 3.42 26.24
CA THR A 64 -21.03 3.78 26.45
C THR A 64 -21.50 4.75 25.36
N GLU A 65 -22.81 4.84 25.13
CA GLU A 65 -23.38 5.72 24.09
C GLU A 65 -22.96 7.20 24.26
N LYS A 66 -22.82 7.66 25.51
CA LYS A 66 -22.35 9.02 25.84
C LYS A 66 -20.89 9.24 25.46
N GLU A 67 -20.02 8.29 25.80
CA GLU A 67 -18.59 8.34 25.46
C GLU A 67 -18.38 8.27 23.95
N GLN A 68 -19.16 7.43 23.26
CA GLN A 68 -19.08 7.31 21.81
C GLN A 68 -19.51 8.61 21.11
N LYS A 69 -20.49 9.32 21.65
CA LYS A 69 -20.91 10.64 21.13
C LYS A 69 -19.84 11.71 21.38
N ALA A 70 -19.23 11.73 22.57
CA ALA A 70 -18.14 12.65 22.89
C ALA A 70 -16.92 12.41 21.98
N PHE A 71 -16.53 11.14 21.82
CA PHE A 71 -15.45 10.73 20.91
C PHE A 71 -15.72 11.16 19.46
N LYS A 72 -16.91 10.88 18.93
CA LYS A 72 -17.30 11.29 17.57
C LYS A 72 -17.22 12.81 17.38
N ALA A 73 -17.64 13.59 18.38
CA ALA A 73 -17.59 15.05 18.33
C ALA A 73 -16.13 15.55 18.29
N GLU A 74 -15.26 15.00 19.14
CA GLU A 74 -13.84 15.34 19.17
C GLU A 74 -13.12 14.95 17.87
N TYR A 75 -13.33 13.71 17.42
CA TYR A 75 -12.80 13.20 16.16
C TYR A 75 -13.19 14.09 14.98
N THR A 76 -14.49 14.40 14.86
CA THR A 76 -15.02 15.22 13.76
C THR A 76 -14.45 16.63 13.80
N LYS A 77 -14.30 17.22 14.99
CA LYS A 77 -13.71 18.55 15.16
C LYS A 77 -12.26 18.59 14.66
N ARG A 78 -11.46 17.59 15.03
CA ARG A 78 -10.03 17.50 14.70
C ARG A 78 -9.80 17.18 13.22
N VAL A 79 -10.52 16.20 12.68
CA VAL A 79 -10.40 15.83 11.26
C VAL A 79 -10.92 16.93 10.32
N ASN A 80 -11.87 17.75 10.78
CA ASN A 80 -12.36 18.90 10.02
C ASN A 80 -11.55 20.18 10.26
N ASP A 81 -10.45 20.13 11.00
CA ASP A 81 -9.56 21.26 11.11
C ASP A 81 -8.91 21.55 9.73
N PRO A 82 -9.01 22.77 9.19
CA PRO A 82 -8.48 23.09 7.87
C PRO A 82 -6.95 22.95 7.77
N MET A 83 -6.22 23.16 8.87
CA MET A 83 -4.78 22.93 8.92
C MET A 83 -4.47 21.43 8.83
N PHE A 84 -5.22 20.61 9.56
CA PHE A 84 -5.07 19.16 9.47
C PHE A 84 -5.41 18.66 8.07
N GLN A 85 -6.55 19.08 7.49
CA GLN A 85 -6.96 18.65 6.15
C GLN A 85 -5.96 19.01 5.06
N SER A 86 -5.42 20.22 5.11
CA SER A 86 -4.42 20.67 4.14
C SER A 86 -3.10 19.90 4.28
N CYS A 87 -2.60 19.74 5.51
CA CYS A 87 -1.40 18.94 5.76
C CYS A 87 -1.60 17.48 5.33
N TYR A 88 -2.72 16.86 5.71
CA TYR A 88 -3.02 15.47 5.38
C TYR A 88 -3.12 15.25 3.87
N LYS A 89 -3.77 16.18 3.15
CA LYS A 89 -3.82 16.17 1.68
C LYS A 89 -2.42 16.21 1.07
N LEU A 90 -1.54 17.09 1.58
CA LEU A 90 -0.17 17.18 1.11
C LEU A 90 0.64 15.92 1.42
N ALA A 91 0.51 15.37 2.63
CA ALA A 91 1.16 14.13 3.01
C ALA A 91 0.76 12.97 2.09
N LEU A 92 -0.53 12.87 1.77
CA LEU A 92 -1.05 11.89 0.81
C LEU A 92 -0.47 12.11 -0.60
N GLN A 93 -0.44 13.36 -1.09
CA GLN A 93 0.15 13.69 -2.38
C GLN A 93 1.64 13.31 -2.45
N ASN A 94 2.40 13.62 -1.40
CA ASN A 94 3.81 13.25 -1.29
C ASN A 94 4.01 11.74 -1.30
N TYR A 95 3.18 10.99 -0.57
CA TYR A 95 3.21 9.52 -0.60
C TYR A 95 2.95 8.99 -2.02
N MET A 96 1.91 9.49 -2.70
CA MET A 96 1.60 9.07 -4.07
C MET A 96 2.74 9.40 -5.05
N ALA A 97 3.36 10.57 -4.92
CA ALA A 97 4.51 10.95 -5.73
C ALA A 97 5.71 10.02 -5.47
N GLN A 98 6.00 9.67 -4.22
CA GLN A 98 7.06 8.71 -3.88
C GLN A 98 6.79 7.32 -4.44
N GLN A 99 5.53 6.87 -4.44
CA GLN A 99 5.16 5.60 -5.07
C GLN A 99 5.40 5.65 -6.58
N GLN A 100 5.03 6.74 -7.26
CA GLN A 100 5.28 6.90 -8.69
C GLN A 100 6.77 6.88 -9.02
N ILE A 101 7.61 7.59 -8.24
CA ILE A 101 9.06 7.57 -8.41
C ILE A 101 9.60 6.15 -8.23
N ARG A 102 9.19 5.44 -7.18
CA ARG A 102 9.60 4.06 -6.94
C ARG A 102 9.20 3.14 -8.09
N GLN A 103 8.00 3.29 -8.64
CA GLN A 103 7.57 2.49 -9.80
C GLN A 103 8.43 2.78 -11.03
N MET A 104 8.69 4.07 -11.33
CA MET A 104 9.59 4.45 -12.43
C MET A 104 11.02 3.90 -12.23
N GLU A 105 11.54 3.89 -11.00
CA GLU A 105 12.85 3.31 -10.69
C GLU A 105 12.88 1.80 -10.92
N ILE A 106 11.83 1.09 -10.52
CA ILE A 106 11.69 -0.36 -10.73
C ILE A 106 11.59 -0.65 -12.23
N GLU A 107 10.73 0.06 -12.96
CA GLU A 107 10.61 -0.06 -14.42
C GLU A 107 11.95 0.22 -15.09
N ARG A 108 12.65 1.29 -14.70
CA ARG A 108 13.98 1.60 -15.19
C ARG A 108 14.96 0.45 -14.91
N GLN A 109 15.00 -0.11 -13.71
CA GLN A 109 15.89 -1.23 -13.41
C GLN A 109 15.63 -2.42 -14.35
N PHE A 110 14.37 -2.82 -14.51
CA PHE A 110 14.01 -3.91 -15.43
C PHE A 110 14.39 -3.61 -16.88
N TYR A 111 14.14 -2.39 -17.38
CA TYR A 111 14.47 -2.02 -18.75
C TYR A 111 15.98 -1.94 -19.02
N TYR A 112 16.78 -1.46 -18.08
CA TYR A 112 18.24 -1.31 -18.27
C TYR A 112 19.04 -2.59 -17.95
N ASP A 113 18.52 -3.48 -17.09
CA ASP A 113 19.17 -4.76 -16.77
C ASP A 113 18.88 -5.86 -17.81
N ASP A 114 17.67 -5.95 -18.37
CA ASP A 114 17.33 -6.96 -19.40
C ASP A 114 17.66 -6.54 -20.84
N PHE A 115 17.81 -5.24 -21.09
CA PHE A 115 18.17 -4.72 -22.40
C PHE A 115 19.21 -3.59 -22.23
N PRO A 116 20.53 -3.90 -22.19
CA PRO A 116 21.55 -2.87 -22.20
C PRO A 116 21.33 -2.02 -23.46
N PRO A 117 21.39 -0.68 -23.40
CA PRO A 117 21.12 0.17 -24.55
C PRO A 117 22.04 -0.25 -25.70
N TYR A 118 21.45 -0.90 -26.71
CA TYR A 118 22.12 -1.28 -27.95
C TYR A 118 22.35 0.01 -28.73
N ASP A 119 23.43 0.72 -28.38
CA ASP A 119 24.25 1.55 -29.30
C ASP A 119 25.25 2.47 -28.57
N LEU A 120 26.02 1.95 -27.61
CA LEU A 120 27.22 2.65 -27.10
C LEU A 120 28.47 1.80 -27.22
N GLY A 121 28.81 1.41 -28.46
CA GLY A 121 30.17 1.05 -28.92
C GLY A 121 30.94 -0.02 -28.14
N PRO A 122 32.18 -0.34 -28.54
CA PRO A 122 32.97 -1.39 -27.89
C PRO A 122 33.29 -1.04 -26.44
N ARG A 123 32.81 -1.91 -25.55
CA ARG A 123 33.03 -1.98 -24.11
C ARG A 123 34.53 -1.93 -23.76
N TRP A 124 35.05 -0.76 -23.40
CA TRP A 124 36.31 -0.69 -22.65
C TRP A 124 36.07 -1.27 -21.25
N PRO A 125 36.88 -2.23 -20.78
CA PRO A 125 36.69 -2.78 -19.44
C PRO A 125 37.16 -1.75 -18.42
N HIS A 126 36.22 -1.07 -17.76
CA HIS A 126 36.51 -0.35 -16.51
C HIS A 126 36.87 -1.37 -15.43
N ARG A 127 38.13 -1.78 -15.46
CA ARG A 127 38.79 -2.64 -14.49
C ARG A 127 39.12 -1.79 -13.27
N TYR A 128 38.37 -2.04 -12.20
CA TYR A 128 38.63 -1.75 -10.78
C TYR A 128 39.92 -0.99 -10.45
N TRP A 129 39.78 0.23 -9.92
CA TRP A 129 40.82 0.89 -9.13
C TRP A 129 40.19 1.69 -7.98
N TYR A 130 39.89 1.03 -6.86
CA TYR A 130 40.07 1.61 -5.52
C TYR A 130 40.45 0.49 -4.56
N ARG A 131 41.76 0.25 -4.47
CA ARG A 131 42.38 -0.44 -3.35
C ARG A 131 43.67 0.28 -3.02
N TRP A 132 43.56 1.31 -2.18
CA TRP A 132 44.58 1.82 -1.26
C TRP A 132 43.84 2.45 -0.09
#